data_AF-A0A1I2EVZ2-F1
#
_entry.id   AF-A0A1I2EVZ2-F1
#
_cell.length_a   1.000
_cell.length_b   1.000
_cell.length_c   1.000
_cell.angle_alpha   90.00
_cell.angle_beta   90.00
_cell.angle_gamma   90.00
#
_symmetry.space_group_name_H-M   'P 1'
#
loop_
_entity.id
_entity.type
_entity.pdbx_description
1 polymer ?
#
loop_
_entity_poly.entity_id
_entity_poly.type
_entity_poly.pdbx_seq_one_letter_code
_entity_poly.pdbx_strand_id
1 'polypeptide(L)'
;MKKQFKQFMSLIMAFLIMFTVIPFKGVAEEQKTFEASNFEELKQAVETINNEASDDYIIKLTGDIDFADSGYDCYFKENVTILGNGHKIDLGNVQSHGQLGVMENKILSLGADKSPDESKLTITASMKDDGLRSDAAIRIGNGQYANQAGTLNIYDGVEITGFKTNGASPGSAVNIENGIFNMYGGSIHHNTTEAQSGIGGAVSSASWLVAEACTFNMHGGRIYENETQNDWGMSIAGGGVHLERANFTMRGGTIEKNRISANGNLGDTRGGGVAIYSAPSEIILEGGKISNNEAVYGGGLFVEDSKVNIKNGFILNGNYAIEMGGGITVNGDVELNLESGAVIANNTAASKGDDIANYNGKINLSPAEQMNTRLTTDGSNKLIDGWYMDDTGARWGVGNANLVDISNTIEGDIFLKAAHNGIIEQTATFINEDAEYAKVKVETGKAIDNDDLTDESMPQNPTKSGYTFKEWNTQKDGKGIAFTGTTVVNEDMTVYAIYSKNAIVINEAPKLEVTDKTIEKGENLDLKDLVVSATDKEDGDLKSKVELVDNGGFDKDKAGKYTITFKVTDKDGASTTKKATVTVIEKDKPKPNPDDNKPKPNP
;
A
#
# COMPACT_ATOMS: atom_id res chain seq x y z
N MET A 1 -6.57 -98.09 51.87
CA MET A 1 -8.00 -97.89 51.56
C MET A 1 -8.10 -96.82 50.48
N LYS A 2 -8.20 -97.16 49.19
CA LYS A 2 -9.49 -97.31 48.48
C LYS A 2 -10.56 -96.31 48.94
N LYS A 3 -10.61 -95.16 48.27
CA LYS A 3 -11.70 -94.77 47.36
C LYS A 3 -13.12 -95.01 47.89
N GLN A 4 -13.75 -93.98 48.47
CA GLN A 4 -15.14 -93.52 48.28
C GLN A 4 -15.15 -92.08 48.81
N PHE A 5 -15.53 -91.03 48.08
CA PHE A 5 -16.85 -90.78 47.54
C PHE A 5 -16.72 -89.72 46.41
N LYS A 6 -16.99 -90.13 45.17
CA LYS A 6 -17.32 -89.23 44.06
C LYS A 6 -18.82 -89.33 43.90
N GLN A 7 -19.56 -88.23 43.89
CA GLN A 7 -20.69 -88.00 42.98
C GLN A 7 -21.34 -86.62 43.23
N PHE A 8 -21.41 -85.85 42.14
CA PHE A 8 -22.51 -84.94 41.77
C PHE A 8 -22.70 -83.68 42.66
N MET A 9 -22.94 -82.47 42.17
CA MET A 9 -23.17 -81.91 40.84
C MET A 9 -23.27 -80.38 41.01
N SER A 10 -22.50 -79.63 40.21
CA SER A 10 -22.86 -78.42 39.47
C SER A 10 -23.65 -77.24 40.10
N LEU A 11 -23.06 -76.03 39.94
CA LEU A 11 -23.64 -74.77 39.39
C LEU A 11 -24.20 -73.66 40.33
N ILE A 12 -23.71 -72.42 40.09
CA ILE A 12 -24.29 -71.07 40.35
C ILE A 12 -24.15 -70.57 41.82
N MET A 13 -23.67 -69.37 42.21
CA MET A 13 -23.46 -68.04 41.60
C MET A 13 -22.45 -67.22 42.43
N ALA A 14 -21.55 -66.51 41.75
CA ALA A 14 -21.22 -65.07 41.86
C ALA A 14 -20.57 -64.39 43.11
N PHE A 15 -19.60 -63.53 42.73
CA PHE A 15 -19.03 -62.31 43.36
C PHE A 15 -17.71 -62.36 44.18
N LEU A 16 -16.66 -61.78 43.54
CA LEU A 16 -15.61 -60.87 44.05
C LEU A 16 -14.51 -61.50 44.94
N ILE A 17 -13.19 -61.37 44.70
CA ILE A 17 -12.35 -60.17 44.47
C ILE A 17 -11.04 -60.54 43.74
N MET A 18 -10.59 -59.59 42.91
CA MET A 18 -9.35 -59.54 42.11
C MET A 18 -8.04 -59.74 42.89
N PHE A 19 -7.08 -60.42 42.27
CA PHE A 19 -5.71 -59.93 42.22
C PHE A 19 -5.30 -59.87 40.74
N THR A 20 -5.16 -58.65 40.25
CA THR A 20 -4.70 -58.30 38.92
C THR A 20 -3.21 -58.64 38.80
N VAL A 21 -2.89 -59.44 37.79
CA VAL A 21 -1.55 -59.47 37.20
C VAL A 21 -1.33 -58.09 36.61
N ILE A 22 -0.40 -57.32 37.19
CA ILE A 22 0.11 -56.09 36.57
C ILE A 22 0.89 -56.55 35.33
N PRO A 23 0.47 -56.22 34.10
CA PRO A 23 1.34 -56.41 32.94
C PRO A 23 2.52 -55.45 33.12
N PHE A 24 3.72 -56.02 33.25
CA PHE A 24 4.96 -55.27 33.18
C PHE A 24 4.97 -54.56 31.81
N LYS A 25 4.82 -53.23 31.83
CA LYS A 25 4.97 -52.40 30.64
C LYS A 25 6.42 -52.59 30.18
N GLY A 26 6.59 -53.13 28.98
CA GLY A 26 7.89 -53.43 28.41
C GLY A 26 8.84 -52.24 28.51
N VAL A 27 10.11 -52.54 28.76
CA VAL A 27 11.24 -51.62 28.59
C VAL A 27 11.09 -50.97 27.21
N ALA A 28 11.21 -49.64 27.14
CA ALA A 28 11.21 -48.93 25.86
C ALA A 28 12.25 -49.60 24.96
N GLU A 29 11.80 -50.10 23.81
CA GLU A 29 12.70 -50.70 22.82
C GLU A 29 13.74 -49.64 22.43
N GLU A 30 15.03 -50.01 22.42
CA GLU A 30 16.12 -49.07 22.20
C GLU A 30 16.02 -48.55 20.76
N GLN A 31 15.80 -47.24 20.61
CA GLN A 31 15.62 -46.59 19.31
C GLN A 31 16.84 -46.83 18.42
N LYS A 32 16.66 -47.58 17.32
CA LYS A 32 17.77 -47.95 16.44
C LYS A 32 18.23 -46.73 15.64
N THR A 33 19.53 -46.43 15.73
CA THR A 33 20.15 -45.27 15.07
C THR A 33 21.10 -45.72 13.97
N PHE A 34 20.98 -45.08 12.80
CA PHE A 34 21.90 -45.17 11.68
C PHE A 34 22.62 -43.83 11.49
N GLU A 35 23.88 -43.89 11.05
CA GLU A 35 24.62 -42.72 10.56
C GLU A 35 24.78 -42.84 9.05
N ALA A 36 24.61 -41.73 8.33
CA ALA A 36 24.80 -41.68 6.89
C ALA A 36 25.59 -40.42 6.49
N SER A 37 26.72 -40.64 5.84
CA SER A 37 27.61 -39.59 5.33
C SER A 37 27.55 -39.41 3.82
N ASN A 38 26.89 -40.35 3.12
CA ASN A 38 26.78 -40.40 1.66
C ASN A 38 25.57 -41.24 1.21
N PHE A 39 25.30 -41.25 -0.09
CA PHE A 39 24.15 -41.92 -0.71
C PHE A 39 24.06 -43.42 -0.42
N GLU A 40 25.16 -44.16 -0.54
CA GLU A 40 25.13 -45.62 -0.35
C GLU A 40 24.82 -45.99 1.11
N GLU A 41 25.33 -45.21 2.06
CA GLU A 41 25.01 -45.39 3.49
C GLU A 41 23.54 -45.09 3.80
N LEU A 42 22.99 -44.00 3.24
CA LEU A 42 21.57 -43.70 3.40
C LEU A 42 20.71 -44.81 2.79
N LYS A 43 21.03 -45.23 1.57
CA LYS A 43 20.33 -46.31 0.87
C LYS A 43 20.35 -47.61 1.68
N GLN A 44 21.52 -48.00 2.19
CA GLN A 44 21.66 -49.19 3.03
C GLN A 44 20.83 -49.09 4.32
N ALA A 45 20.79 -47.91 4.95
CA ALA A 45 19.95 -47.68 6.13
C ALA A 45 18.46 -47.85 5.79
N VAL A 46 17.98 -47.25 4.69
CA VAL A 46 16.59 -47.39 4.22
C VAL A 46 16.24 -48.85 3.95
N GLU A 47 17.10 -49.59 3.23
CA GLU A 47 16.90 -51.01 2.93
C GLU A 47 16.85 -51.85 4.20
N THR A 48 17.69 -51.55 5.20
CA THR A 48 17.70 -52.26 6.48
C THR A 48 16.43 -52.00 7.27
N ILE A 49 16.05 -50.72 7.41
CA ILE A 49 14.84 -50.28 8.12
C ILE A 49 13.60 -50.97 7.55
N ASN A 50 13.47 -51.01 6.22
CA ASN A 50 12.30 -51.60 5.58
C ASN A 50 12.22 -53.13 5.69
N ASN A 51 13.31 -53.81 6.07
CA ASN A 51 13.35 -55.26 6.25
C ASN A 51 13.27 -55.69 7.73
N GLU A 52 13.47 -54.75 8.67
CA GLU A 52 13.45 -55.01 10.10
C GLU A 52 12.31 -54.24 10.78
N ALA A 53 11.34 -54.96 11.36
CA ALA A 53 10.30 -54.31 12.15
C ALA A 53 10.88 -53.80 13.49
N SER A 54 10.68 -52.52 13.78
CA SER A 54 10.90 -51.88 15.08
C SER A 54 9.98 -50.67 15.20
N ASP A 55 9.68 -50.24 16.43
CA ASP A 55 8.73 -49.15 16.64
C ASP A 55 9.24 -47.80 16.13
N ASP A 56 10.54 -47.49 16.24
CA ASP A 56 11.14 -46.20 15.83
C ASP A 56 12.61 -46.30 15.39
N TYR A 57 12.96 -45.60 14.31
CA TYR A 57 14.32 -45.47 13.78
C TYR A 57 14.79 -44.01 13.72
N ILE A 58 16.09 -43.79 13.88
CA ILE A 58 16.76 -42.50 13.62
C ILE A 58 17.80 -42.68 12.51
N ILE A 59 17.83 -41.75 11.57
CA ILE A 59 18.95 -41.55 10.65
C ILE A 59 19.61 -40.22 10.98
N LYS A 60 20.88 -40.23 11.39
CA LYS A 60 21.69 -39.03 11.61
C LYS A 60 22.58 -38.81 10.41
N LEU A 61 22.45 -37.65 9.76
CA LEU A 61 23.39 -37.28 8.72
C LEU A 61 24.71 -36.83 9.35
N THR A 62 25.81 -37.31 8.79
CA THR A 62 27.19 -36.95 9.14
C THR A 62 27.97 -36.40 7.94
N GLY A 63 27.28 -36.28 6.79
CA GLY A 63 27.77 -35.75 5.53
C GLY A 63 26.61 -35.45 4.60
N ASP A 64 26.89 -34.71 3.53
CA ASP A 64 25.89 -34.38 2.52
C ASP A 64 25.59 -35.61 1.65
N ILE A 65 24.30 -35.85 1.39
CA ILE A 65 23.83 -36.97 0.59
C ILE A 65 23.52 -36.49 -0.82
N ASP A 66 24.15 -37.07 -1.84
CA ASP A 66 23.92 -36.73 -3.26
C ASP A 66 23.47 -37.96 -4.05
N PHE A 67 22.24 -37.93 -4.54
CA PHE A 67 21.62 -39.04 -5.28
C PHE A 67 22.13 -39.15 -6.73
N ALA A 68 22.84 -38.13 -7.22
CA ALA A 68 23.35 -38.02 -8.58
C ALA A 68 22.27 -38.37 -9.64
N ASP A 69 22.70 -38.89 -10.79
CA ASP A 69 21.79 -39.23 -11.90
C ASP A 69 21.09 -40.59 -11.69
N SER A 70 21.56 -41.40 -10.74
CA SER A 70 21.03 -42.74 -10.47
C SER A 70 19.61 -42.72 -9.93
N GLY A 71 19.29 -41.75 -9.07
CA GLY A 71 18.04 -41.69 -8.33
C GLY A 71 17.82 -42.89 -7.40
N TYR A 72 16.96 -42.70 -6.41
CA TYR A 72 16.50 -43.77 -5.52
C TYR A 72 15.25 -43.32 -4.77
N ASP A 73 14.22 -44.16 -4.75
CA ASP A 73 13.02 -43.89 -3.97
C ASP A 73 13.22 -44.35 -2.52
N CYS A 74 13.51 -43.41 -1.62
CA CYS A 74 13.58 -43.64 -0.18
C CYS A 74 12.17 -43.74 0.43
N TYR A 75 11.46 -44.82 0.14
CA TYR A 75 10.18 -45.10 0.78
C TYR A 75 10.36 -45.76 2.14
N PHE A 76 9.95 -45.08 3.20
CA PHE A 76 9.96 -45.60 4.56
C PHE A 76 8.66 -46.35 4.86
N LYS A 77 8.83 -47.60 5.29
CA LYS A 77 7.77 -48.52 5.74
C LYS A 77 7.84 -48.78 7.25
N GLU A 78 8.62 -47.98 7.96
CA GLU A 78 8.67 -47.93 9.41
C GLU A 78 8.72 -46.47 9.87
N ASN A 79 8.56 -46.22 11.17
CA ASN A 79 8.66 -44.87 11.70
C ASN A 79 10.13 -44.44 11.69
N VAL A 80 10.43 -43.33 11.02
CA VAL A 80 11.79 -42.81 10.86
C VAL A 80 11.85 -41.34 11.20
N THR A 81 12.87 -40.96 11.98
CA THR A 81 13.29 -39.56 12.15
C THR A 81 14.62 -39.33 11.45
N ILE A 82 14.68 -38.37 10.54
CA ILE A 82 15.94 -37.94 9.90
C ILE A 82 16.41 -36.65 10.59
N LEU A 83 17.60 -36.70 11.19
CA LEU A 83 18.29 -35.56 11.79
C LEU A 83 19.40 -35.13 10.84
N GLY A 84 19.28 -33.91 10.29
CA GLY A 84 20.22 -33.41 9.29
C GLY A 84 21.57 -32.95 9.86
N ASN A 85 21.64 -32.53 11.12
CA ASN A 85 22.87 -32.05 11.77
C ASN A 85 23.66 -30.99 10.96
N GLY A 86 22.99 -30.19 10.14
CA GLY A 86 23.60 -29.18 9.27
C GLY A 86 23.95 -29.65 7.86
N HIS A 87 23.57 -30.88 7.49
CA HIS A 87 23.82 -31.46 6.17
C HIS A 87 22.61 -31.37 5.25
N LYS A 88 22.85 -31.62 3.96
CA LYS A 88 21.81 -31.65 2.93
C LYS A 88 21.55 -33.05 2.36
N ILE A 89 20.33 -33.25 1.87
CA ILE A 89 19.95 -34.32 0.95
C ILE A 89 19.64 -33.68 -0.40
N ASP A 90 20.50 -33.95 -1.37
CA ASP A 90 20.31 -33.58 -2.76
C ASP A 90 19.73 -34.75 -3.54
N LEU A 91 18.47 -34.61 -3.94
CA LEU A 91 17.71 -35.66 -4.62
C LEU A 91 18.06 -35.77 -6.12
N GLY A 92 19.09 -35.08 -6.61
CA GLY A 92 19.56 -35.18 -7.99
C GLY A 92 18.76 -34.38 -9.03
N ASN A 93 19.09 -34.57 -10.30
CA ASN A 93 18.55 -33.78 -11.43
C ASN A 93 17.35 -34.46 -12.13
N VAL A 94 17.00 -34.02 -13.35
CA VAL A 94 15.91 -34.58 -14.16
C VAL A 94 15.98 -36.08 -14.46
N GLN A 95 17.18 -36.66 -14.48
CA GLN A 95 17.38 -38.10 -14.68
C GLN A 95 17.19 -38.87 -13.37
N SER A 96 17.32 -38.18 -12.24
CA SER A 96 17.08 -38.74 -10.92
C SER A 96 15.59 -38.80 -10.62
N HIS A 97 15.09 -40.01 -10.43
CA HIS A 97 13.81 -40.26 -9.77
C HIS A 97 13.96 -40.27 -8.24
N GLY A 98 14.97 -39.59 -7.68
CA GLY A 98 15.23 -39.60 -6.25
C GLY A 98 14.13 -38.92 -5.45
N GLN A 99 13.50 -39.61 -4.49
CA GLN A 99 12.41 -39.06 -3.69
C GLN A 99 12.48 -39.58 -2.26
N LEU A 100 12.02 -38.79 -1.29
CA LEU A 100 11.70 -39.30 0.05
C LEU A 100 10.22 -39.64 0.12
N GLY A 101 9.83 -40.72 0.78
CA GLY A 101 8.41 -41.00 0.94
C GLY A 101 8.09 -41.87 2.14
N VAL A 102 6.82 -41.89 2.51
CA VAL A 102 6.32 -42.64 3.65
C VAL A 102 4.96 -43.24 3.35
N MET A 103 4.73 -44.49 3.75
CA MET A 103 3.51 -45.25 3.44
C MET A 103 3.16 -46.24 4.57
N GLU A 104 2.16 -47.10 4.34
CA GLU A 104 1.78 -48.21 5.25
C GLU A 104 1.43 -47.76 6.69
N ASN A 105 0.85 -46.58 6.83
CA ASN A 105 0.47 -45.88 8.07
C ASN A 105 1.66 -45.52 8.98
N LYS A 106 2.83 -45.30 8.38
CA LYS A 106 4.07 -44.98 9.10
C LYS A 106 4.36 -43.49 9.09
N ILE A 107 5.33 -43.10 9.91
CA ILE A 107 5.68 -41.71 10.15
C ILE A 107 7.11 -41.43 9.65
N LEU A 108 7.27 -40.43 8.80
CA LEU A 108 8.55 -39.82 8.48
C LEU A 108 8.60 -38.45 9.17
N SER A 109 9.54 -38.28 10.09
CA SER A 109 9.83 -36.99 10.73
C SER A 109 11.14 -36.44 10.20
N LEU A 110 11.09 -35.23 9.65
CA LEU A 110 12.26 -34.47 9.24
C LEU A 110 12.58 -33.46 10.34
N GLY A 111 13.71 -33.64 11.00
CA GLY A 111 14.02 -32.97 12.26
C GLY A 111 13.20 -33.51 13.43
N ALA A 112 13.34 -32.87 14.59
CA ALA A 112 12.67 -33.23 15.83
C ALA A 112 12.29 -31.99 16.66
N ASP A 113 11.21 -32.11 17.45
CA ASP A 113 10.78 -31.05 18.37
C ASP A 113 11.89 -30.72 19.37
N LYS A 114 12.09 -29.42 19.64
CA LYS A 114 13.07 -28.89 20.61
C LYS A 114 14.54 -29.30 20.34
N SER A 115 14.87 -29.75 19.13
CA SER A 115 16.24 -30.06 18.71
C SER A 115 16.65 -29.28 17.45
N PRO A 116 16.70 -27.93 17.50
CA PRO A 116 16.89 -27.11 16.29
C PRO A 116 18.25 -27.32 15.61
N ASP A 117 19.30 -27.63 16.36
CA ASP A 117 20.63 -27.86 15.79
C ASP A 117 20.73 -29.20 15.04
N GLU A 118 20.17 -30.27 15.60
CA GLU A 118 20.13 -31.59 14.95
C GLU A 118 19.12 -31.61 13.78
N SER A 119 18.11 -30.74 13.82
CA SER A 119 17.07 -30.64 12.80
C SER A 119 17.48 -29.85 11.56
N LYS A 120 18.65 -29.18 11.57
CA LYS A 120 19.19 -28.47 10.41
C LYS A 120 19.36 -29.44 9.24
N LEU A 121 18.46 -29.40 8.28
CA LEU A 121 18.39 -30.31 7.15
C LEU A 121 17.91 -29.53 5.93
N THR A 122 18.72 -29.47 4.87
CA THR A 122 18.27 -28.93 3.58
C THR A 122 17.99 -30.08 2.62
N ILE A 123 16.77 -30.15 2.09
CA ILE A 123 16.37 -31.07 1.03
C ILE A 123 16.26 -30.26 -0.25
N THR A 124 17.01 -30.66 -1.28
CA THR A 124 17.13 -29.90 -2.53
C THR A 124 17.34 -30.79 -3.74
N ALA A 125 17.46 -30.19 -4.91
CA ALA A 125 17.78 -30.86 -6.17
C ALA A 125 18.78 -30.00 -6.96
N SER A 126 20.02 -30.49 -7.12
CA SER A 126 21.00 -29.86 -8.01
C SER A 126 20.69 -30.17 -9.47
N MET A 127 19.91 -29.30 -10.10
CA MET A 127 19.66 -29.34 -11.53
C MET A 127 20.93 -28.90 -12.28
N LYS A 128 21.56 -29.82 -13.02
CA LYS A 128 22.75 -29.51 -13.85
C LYS A 128 22.39 -28.82 -15.17
N ASP A 129 21.13 -28.93 -15.60
CA ASP A 129 20.57 -28.38 -16.84
C ASP A 129 19.20 -27.72 -16.56
N ASP A 130 18.65 -26.97 -17.52
CA ASP A 130 17.32 -26.31 -17.46
C ASP A 130 16.12 -27.28 -17.47
N GLY A 131 16.35 -28.57 -17.22
CA GLY A 131 15.30 -29.58 -17.25
C GLY A 131 14.38 -29.52 -16.02
N LEU A 132 13.31 -30.30 -16.05
CA LEU A 132 12.30 -30.41 -14.99
C LEU A 132 12.18 -31.84 -14.48
N ARG A 133 12.03 -32.00 -13.17
CA ARG A 133 11.76 -33.30 -12.54
C ARG A 133 10.30 -33.69 -12.71
N SER A 134 10.00 -35.00 -12.73
CA SER A 134 8.62 -35.48 -12.75
C SER A 134 8.02 -35.61 -11.35
N ASP A 135 8.86 -35.86 -10.35
CA ASP A 135 8.44 -36.21 -9.00
C ASP A 135 8.71 -35.07 -8.01
N ALA A 136 7.77 -34.87 -7.08
CA ALA A 136 7.95 -34.00 -5.93
C ALA A 136 9.11 -34.48 -5.05
N ALA A 137 9.68 -33.59 -4.22
CA ALA A 137 10.74 -33.97 -3.28
C ALA A 137 10.30 -35.06 -2.29
N ILE A 138 9.06 -34.94 -1.79
CA ILE A 138 8.50 -35.84 -0.79
C ILE A 138 7.10 -36.31 -1.20
N ARG A 139 6.87 -37.62 -1.08
CA ARG A 139 5.56 -38.24 -1.30
C ARG A 139 4.99 -38.85 -0.03
N ILE A 140 3.74 -38.52 0.27
CA ILE A 140 3.01 -39.02 1.43
C ILE A 140 1.93 -39.98 0.97
N GLY A 141 2.16 -41.24 1.32
CA GLY A 141 1.32 -42.37 0.98
C GLY A 141 1.22 -42.64 -0.52
N ASN A 142 0.27 -43.50 -0.86
CA ASN A 142 -0.06 -43.84 -2.24
C ASN A 142 -1.58 -43.78 -2.46
N GLY A 143 -2.00 -42.93 -3.40
CA GLY A 143 -3.40 -42.68 -3.72
C GLY A 143 -4.12 -43.83 -4.43
N GLN A 144 -3.42 -44.90 -4.81
CA GLN A 144 -4.03 -46.05 -5.49
C GLN A 144 -4.62 -47.08 -4.51
N TYR A 145 -4.22 -47.06 -3.23
CA TYR A 145 -4.55 -48.10 -2.27
C TYR A 145 -4.92 -47.52 -0.90
N ALA A 146 -6.02 -47.98 -0.32
CA ALA A 146 -6.55 -47.46 0.95
C ALA A 146 -5.61 -47.68 2.15
N ASN A 147 -4.81 -48.75 2.16
CA ASN A 147 -3.90 -49.11 3.26
C ASN A 147 -2.48 -48.56 3.09
N GLN A 148 -2.28 -47.57 2.21
CA GLN A 148 -0.99 -47.00 1.90
C GLN A 148 -0.89 -45.53 2.37
N ALA A 149 -1.60 -45.14 3.42
CA ALA A 149 -1.48 -43.80 3.97
C ALA A 149 -0.08 -43.59 4.59
N GLY A 150 0.41 -42.36 4.64
CA GLY A 150 1.64 -41.99 5.33
C GLY A 150 1.47 -40.76 6.20
N THR A 151 2.39 -40.51 7.12
CA THR A 151 2.46 -39.25 7.88
C THR A 151 3.82 -38.61 7.71
N LEU A 152 3.85 -37.36 7.25
CA LEU A 152 5.05 -36.53 7.24
C LEU A 152 4.98 -35.49 8.35
N ASN A 153 6.04 -35.37 9.14
CA ASN A 153 6.25 -34.28 10.08
C ASN A 153 7.47 -33.47 9.66
N ILE A 154 7.34 -32.14 9.60
CA ILE A 154 8.47 -31.22 9.37
C ILE A 154 8.62 -30.30 10.59
N TYR A 155 9.84 -30.25 11.14
CA TYR A 155 10.20 -29.43 12.29
C TYR A 155 11.07 -28.23 11.92
N ASP A 156 11.31 -27.35 12.90
CA ASP A 156 12.15 -26.17 12.73
C ASP A 156 13.60 -26.54 12.38
N GLY A 157 14.23 -25.76 11.50
CA GLY A 157 15.55 -26.06 10.94
C GLY A 157 15.54 -26.87 9.64
N VAL A 158 14.40 -27.45 9.24
CA VAL A 158 14.27 -28.13 7.95
C VAL A 158 13.94 -27.13 6.83
N GLU A 159 14.57 -27.30 5.68
CA GLU A 159 14.40 -26.50 4.48
C GLU A 159 14.15 -27.42 3.28
N ILE A 160 13.09 -27.17 2.50
CA ILE A 160 12.83 -27.86 1.23
C ILE A 160 12.80 -26.83 0.11
N THR A 161 13.81 -26.86 -0.76
CA THR A 161 14.03 -25.76 -1.71
C THR A 161 14.69 -26.15 -3.03
N GLY A 162 14.44 -25.35 -4.06
CA GLY A 162 15.13 -25.42 -5.35
C GLY A 162 14.55 -26.46 -6.31
N PHE A 163 13.41 -27.08 -5.98
CA PHE A 163 12.78 -28.06 -6.86
C PHE A 163 12.13 -27.38 -8.07
N LYS A 164 12.36 -27.92 -9.26
CA LYS A 164 11.66 -27.56 -10.50
C LYS A 164 11.01 -28.79 -11.08
N THR A 165 9.68 -28.82 -11.16
CA THR A 165 8.92 -29.96 -11.66
C THR A 165 8.11 -29.63 -12.91
N ASN A 166 7.82 -30.64 -13.73
CA ASN A 166 7.03 -30.53 -14.97
C ASN A 166 5.51 -30.71 -14.75
N GLY A 167 5.06 -30.74 -13.49
CA GLY A 167 3.66 -30.95 -13.13
C GLY A 167 3.14 -32.39 -13.32
N ALA A 168 3.98 -33.38 -13.63
CA ALA A 168 3.55 -34.78 -13.72
C ALA A 168 3.11 -35.34 -12.35
N SER A 169 3.82 -34.96 -11.28
CA SER A 169 3.39 -35.15 -9.89
C SER A 169 2.75 -33.86 -9.36
N PRO A 170 1.65 -33.95 -8.60
CA PRO A 170 1.16 -32.85 -7.77
C PRO A 170 2.26 -32.33 -6.84
N GLY A 171 2.39 -31.01 -6.72
CA GLY A 171 3.35 -30.36 -5.82
C GLY A 171 4.80 -30.46 -6.30
N SER A 172 5.57 -29.37 -6.19
CA SER A 172 7.02 -29.42 -6.45
C SER A 172 7.83 -29.92 -5.25
N ALA A 173 7.37 -29.65 -4.02
CA ALA A 173 8.05 -30.04 -2.79
C ALA A 173 7.38 -31.24 -2.10
N VAL A 174 6.08 -31.14 -1.79
CA VAL A 174 5.34 -32.17 -1.04
C VAL A 174 4.08 -32.57 -1.81
N ASN A 175 3.97 -33.86 -2.11
CA ASN A 175 2.79 -34.48 -2.67
C ASN A 175 2.07 -35.31 -1.59
N ILE A 176 0.86 -34.89 -1.20
CA ILE A 176 -0.01 -35.61 -0.27
C ILE A 176 -1.01 -36.44 -1.09
N GLU A 177 -0.69 -37.70 -1.35
CA GLU A 177 -1.58 -38.58 -2.10
C GLU A 177 -2.59 -39.30 -1.20
N ASN A 178 -2.09 -39.77 -0.06
CA ASN A 178 -2.88 -40.45 0.97
C ASN A 178 -2.22 -40.27 2.33
N GLY A 179 -2.83 -39.46 3.21
CA GLY A 179 -2.41 -39.37 4.60
C GLY A 179 -2.29 -37.94 5.12
N ILE A 180 -1.30 -37.72 6.00
CA ILE A 180 -1.23 -36.53 6.85
C ILE A 180 0.11 -35.83 6.66
N PHE A 181 0.06 -34.53 6.41
CA PHE A 181 1.22 -33.66 6.49
C PHE A 181 1.09 -32.73 7.68
N ASN A 182 2.04 -32.77 8.62
CA ASN A 182 2.15 -31.84 9.74
C ASN A 182 3.40 -30.96 9.57
N MET A 183 3.20 -29.65 9.50
CA MET A 183 4.28 -28.67 9.49
C MET A 183 4.32 -27.95 10.84
N TYR A 184 5.23 -28.38 11.72
CA TYR A 184 5.47 -27.76 13.03
C TYR A 184 6.41 -26.56 12.94
N GLY A 185 7.33 -26.58 11.98
CA GLY A 185 8.31 -25.53 11.73
C GLY A 185 8.90 -25.67 10.33
N GLY A 186 10.10 -25.12 10.15
CA GLY A 186 10.87 -25.29 8.91
C GLY A 186 10.33 -24.42 7.77
N SER A 187 10.84 -24.66 6.57
CA SER A 187 10.49 -23.85 5.41
C SER A 187 10.43 -24.61 4.09
N ILE A 188 9.50 -24.22 3.23
CA ILE A 188 9.31 -24.73 1.88
C ILE A 188 9.31 -23.52 0.93
N HIS A 189 10.36 -23.37 0.12
CA HIS A 189 10.51 -22.17 -0.69
C HIS A 189 11.30 -22.33 -1.97
N HIS A 190 11.14 -21.37 -2.89
CA HIS A 190 11.85 -21.34 -4.17
C HIS A 190 11.65 -22.65 -4.96
N ASN A 191 10.47 -23.25 -4.84
CA ASN A 191 10.08 -24.41 -5.62
C ASN A 191 9.14 -23.97 -6.74
N THR A 192 9.37 -24.50 -7.93
CA THR A 192 8.63 -24.19 -9.14
C THR A 192 7.98 -25.45 -9.69
N THR A 193 6.69 -25.37 -10.01
CA THR A 193 6.02 -26.41 -10.82
C THR A 193 5.50 -25.80 -12.10
N GLU A 194 5.90 -26.35 -13.25
CA GLU A 194 5.25 -26.07 -14.53
C GLU A 194 3.99 -26.93 -14.61
N ALA A 195 2.86 -26.36 -14.20
CA ALA A 195 1.62 -27.10 -14.12
C ALA A 195 1.06 -27.35 -15.54
N GLN A 196 1.16 -28.60 -15.99
CA GLN A 196 0.60 -29.06 -17.28
C GLN A 196 -0.86 -29.53 -17.16
N SER A 197 -1.38 -29.70 -15.94
CA SER A 197 -2.78 -30.10 -15.71
C SER A 197 -3.30 -29.62 -14.36
N GLY A 198 -4.04 -28.50 -14.32
CA GLY A 198 -4.96 -28.08 -13.25
C GLY A 198 -4.42 -27.85 -11.83
N ILE A 199 -3.24 -28.39 -11.49
CA ILE A 199 -2.74 -28.62 -10.14
C ILE A 199 -1.37 -27.95 -10.02
N GLY A 200 -1.23 -27.04 -9.07
CA GLY A 200 0.01 -26.30 -8.79
C GLY A 200 0.56 -26.53 -7.39
N GLY A 201 1.38 -25.58 -6.94
CA GLY A 201 1.84 -25.43 -5.57
C GLY A 201 3.17 -26.10 -5.27
N ALA A 202 3.80 -25.65 -4.19
CA ALA A 202 4.88 -26.41 -3.57
C ALA A 202 4.35 -27.58 -2.75
N VAL A 203 3.21 -27.39 -2.08
CA VAL A 203 2.49 -28.44 -1.37
C VAL A 203 1.19 -28.71 -2.12
N SER A 204 0.95 -29.95 -2.53
CA SER A 204 -0.28 -30.32 -3.20
C SER A 204 -0.88 -31.60 -2.65
N SER A 205 -2.21 -31.69 -2.62
CA SER A 205 -2.94 -32.97 -2.54
C SER A 205 -3.69 -33.26 -3.84
N ALA A 206 -3.79 -34.54 -4.22
CA ALA A 206 -4.56 -35.00 -5.37
C ALA A 206 -5.12 -36.42 -5.13
N SER A 207 -6.17 -36.51 -4.31
CA SER A 207 -6.72 -37.80 -3.86
C SER A 207 -7.90 -38.27 -4.73
N TRP A 208 -7.69 -38.40 -6.04
CA TRP A 208 -8.75 -38.78 -6.98
C TRP A 208 -9.28 -40.21 -6.77
N LEU A 209 -8.47 -41.11 -6.21
CA LEU A 209 -8.74 -42.55 -6.19
C LEU A 209 -8.91 -43.15 -4.78
N VAL A 210 -8.65 -42.39 -3.72
CA VAL A 210 -8.86 -42.85 -2.33
C VAL A 210 -10.20 -42.39 -1.75
N ALA A 211 -10.74 -43.24 -0.87
CA ALA A 211 -11.98 -42.97 -0.14
C ALA A 211 -11.76 -41.97 1.02
N GLU A 212 -10.56 -41.96 1.62
CA GLU A 212 -10.22 -41.11 2.76
C GLU A 212 -9.59 -39.79 2.31
N ALA A 213 -9.88 -38.72 3.05
CA ALA A 213 -9.40 -37.38 2.77
C ALA A 213 -7.94 -37.20 3.22
N CYS A 214 -7.11 -36.56 2.38
CA CYS A 214 -5.80 -36.09 2.83
C CYS A 214 -5.94 -35.00 3.90
N THR A 215 -4.91 -34.81 4.70
CA THR A 215 -4.89 -33.76 5.74
C THR A 215 -3.59 -32.98 5.70
N PHE A 216 -3.69 -31.66 5.73
CA PHE A 216 -2.57 -30.76 5.98
C PHE A 216 -2.80 -29.93 7.24
N ASN A 217 -1.90 -30.06 8.21
CA ASN A 217 -1.89 -29.29 9.45
C ASN A 217 -0.67 -28.40 9.48
N MET A 218 -0.88 -27.08 9.48
CA MET A 218 0.17 -26.09 9.62
C MET A 218 0.13 -25.50 11.04
N HIS A 219 1.02 -25.99 11.90
CA HIS A 219 1.18 -25.47 13.26
C HIS A 219 2.20 -24.31 13.33
N GLY A 220 3.16 -24.30 12.40
CA GLY A 220 4.22 -23.30 12.31
C GLY A 220 4.92 -23.33 10.94
N GLY A 221 6.12 -22.76 10.86
CA GLY A 221 6.94 -22.77 9.66
C GLY A 221 6.53 -21.76 8.58
N ARG A 222 7.18 -21.83 7.42
CA ARG A 222 7.02 -20.86 6.32
C ARG A 222 6.92 -21.54 4.95
N ILE A 223 5.89 -21.22 4.18
CA ILE A 223 5.77 -21.61 2.76
C ILE A 223 5.86 -20.33 1.93
N TYR A 224 6.98 -20.09 1.25
CA TYR A 224 7.20 -18.79 0.63
C TYR A 224 7.99 -18.80 -0.68
N GLU A 225 7.77 -17.79 -1.52
CA GLU A 225 8.52 -17.62 -2.78
C GLU A 225 8.48 -18.87 -3.68
N ASN A 226 7.38 -19.63 -3.61
CA ASN A 226 7.10 -20.72 -4.54
C ASN A 226 6.29 -20.20 -5.74
N GLU A 227 6.44 -20.89 -6.86
CA GLU A 227 5.86 -20.47 -8.13
C GLU A 227 5.20 -21.63 -8.86
N THR A 228 3.96 -21.41 -9.28
CA THR A 228 3.31 -22.27 -10.28
C THR A 228 3.35 -21.55 -11.62
N GLN A 229 4.01 -22.14 -12.62
CA GLN A 229 4.11 -21.59 -13.96
C GLN A 229 3.01 -22.20 -14.86
N ASN A 230 2.24 -21.34 -15.53
CA ASN A 230 1.10 -21.67 -16.39
C ASN A 230 1.31 -21.14 -17.81
N ASP A 231 2.37 -21.58 -18.47
CA ASP A 231 2.70 -21.14 -19.84
C ASP A 231 1.70 -21.63 -20.91
N TRP A 232 0.77 -22.50 -20.51
CA TRP A 232 -0.25 -23.09 -21.38
C TRP A 232 -1.61 -22.37 -21.28
N GLY A 233 -1.75 -21.36 -20.40
CA GLY A 233 -2.98 -20.62 -20.20
C GLY A 233 -4.16 -21.47 -19.71
N MET A 234 -3.87 -22.51 -18.94
CA MET A 234 -4.87 -23.43 -18.38
C MET A 234 -5.52 -22.86 -17.11
N SER A 235 -6.64 -23.42 -16.67
CA SER A 235 -7.17 -23.15 -15.33
C SER A 235 -6.35 -23.95 -14.32
N ILE A 236 -5.52 -23.29 -13.52
CA ILE A 236 -4.64 -23.92 -12.53
C ILE A 236 -4.82 -23.26 -11.16
N ALA A 237 -4.66 -24.05 -10.11
CA ALA A 237 -4.84 -23.56 -8.76
C ALA A 237 -3.64 -23.87 -7.84
N GLY A 238 -3.42 -22.98 -6.88
CA GLY A 238 -2.38 -23.06 -5.87
C GLY A 238 -1.03 -22.52 -6.35
N GLY A 239 -0.66 -21.31 -5.92
CA GLY A 239 0.72 -20.82 -6.07
C GLY A 239 1.64 -21.43 -5.01
N GLY A 240 1.24 -21.35 -3.74
CA GLY A 240 1.96 -21.98 -2.63
C GLY A 240 1.44 -23.38 -2.30
N VAL A 241 0.13 -23.47 -2.09
CA VAL A 241 -0.54 -24.69 -1.63
C VAL A 241 -1.79 -24.96 -2.47
N HIS A 242 -1.94 -26.19 -2.94
CA HIS A 242 -3.14 -26.69 -3.60
C HIS A 242 -3.72 -27.87 -2.80
N LEU A 243 -4.98 -27.78 -2.39
CA LEU A 243 -5.64 -28.83 -1.62
C LEU A 243 -6.96 -29.22 -2.27
N GLU A 244 -7.00 -30.45 -2.75
CA GLU A 244 -8.22 -31.04 -3.29
C GLU A 244 -8.65 -32.24 -2.46
N ARG A 245 -9.95 -32.26 -2.09
CA ARG A 245 -10.56 -33.26 -1.22
C ARG A 245 -9.75 -33.50 0.06
N ALA A 246 -9.19 -32.42 0.61
CA ALA A 246 -8.32 -32.47 1.78
C ALA A 246 -8.80 -31.57 2.90
N ASN A 247 -8.49 -31.98 4.13
CA ASN A 247 -8.70 -31.20 5.34
C ASN A 247 -7.51 -30.27 5.52
N PHE A 248 -7.77 -29.02 5.91
CA PHE A 248 -6.72 -28.05 6.20
C PHE A 248 -6.97 -27.38 7.54
N THR A 249 -5.94 -27.37 8.38
CA THR A 249 -5.95 -26.60 9.63
C THR A 249 -4.69 -25.76 9.72
N MET A 250 -4.85 -24.45 9.90
CA MET A 250 -3.75 -23.52 10.15
C MET A 250 -3.88 -22.91 11.54
N ARG A 251 -2.92 -23.23 12.42
CA ARG A 251 -2.83 -22.73 13.81
C ARG A 251 -1.68 -21.75 13.99
N GLY A 252 -0.77 -21.66 13.02
CA GLY A 252 0.42 -20.82 13.07
C GLY A 252 1.19 -20.84 11.75
N GLY A 253 2.36 -20.19 11.74
CA GLY A 253 3.23 -20.11 10.56
C GLY A 253 2.76 -19.08 9.51
N THR A 254 3.46 -19.04 8.37
CA THR A 254 3.21 -18.08 7.30
C THR A 254 3.18 -18.71 5.90
N ILE A 255 2.22 -18.32 5.08
CA ILE A 255 2.19 -18.61 3.63
C ILE A 255 2.30 -17.29 2.89
N GLU A 256 3.45 -17.00 2.27
CA GLU A 256 3.71 -15.66 1.73
C GLU A 256 4.50 -15.60 0.43
N LYS A 257 4.25 -14.58 -0.40
CA LYS A 257 4.99 -14.37 -1.66
C LYS A 257 4.97 -15.54 -2.63
N ASN A 258 3.97 -16.41 -2.52
CA ASN A 258 3.74 -17.45 -3.49
C ASN A 258 2.90 -16.87 -4.63
N ARG A 259 3.16 -17.32 -5.86
CA ARG A 259 2.48 -16.78 -7.03
C ARG A 259 2.17 -17.83 -8.07
N ILE A 260 1.21 -17.51 -8.92
CA ILE A 260 1.02 -18.17 -10.21
C ILE A 260 1.47 -17.20 -11.31
N SER A 261 2.36 -17.64 -12.19
CA SER A 261 2.91 -16.82 -13.28
C SER A 261 2.70 -17.51 -14.64
N ALA A 262 2.80 -16.78 -15.74
CA ALA A 262 2.73 -17.32 -17.09
C ALA A 262 3.48 -16.43 -18.09
N ASN A 263 4.13 -17.03 -19.08
CA ASN A 263 4.70 -16.38 -20.26
C ASN A 263 3.61 -16.11 -21.31
N GLY A 264 2.53 -15.39 -20.93
CA GLY A 264 1.40 -15.13 -21.82
C GLY A 264 0.10 -14.86 -21.07
N ASN A 265 -0.98 -15.50 -21.51
CA ASN A 265 -2.26 -15.43 -20.81
C ASN A 265 -2.18 -16.28 -19.54
N LEU A 266 -2.39 -15.67 -18.38
CA LEU A 266 -2.42 -16.36 -17.09
C LEU A 266 -3.60 -17.33 -16.95
N GLY A 267 -4.63 -17.27 -17.80
CA GLY A 267 -5.81 -18.11 -17.69
C GLY A 267 -6.60 -17.86 -16.39
N ASP A 268 -7.52 -18.77 -16.07
CA ASP A 268 -8.32 -18.70 -14.82
C ASP A 268 -7.54 -19.31 -13.65
N THR A 269 -6.51 -18.59 -13.17
CA THR A 269 -5.68 -19.07 -12.06
C THR A 269 -6.20 -18.66 -10.70
N ARG A 270 -6.05 -19.55 -9.71
CA ARG A 270 -6.78 -19.46 -8.44
C ARG A 270 -5.88 -19.74 -7.24
N GLY A 271 -6.00 -18.95 -6.18
CA GLY A 271 -5.36 -19.22 -4.90
C GLY A 271 -3.84 -19.05 -4.93
N GLY A 272 -3.36 -17.80 -4.96
CA GLY A 272 -1.92 -17.51 -4.99
C GLY A 272 -1.20 -18.08 -3.77
N GLY A 273 -1.77 -17.89 -2.59
CA GLY A 273 -1.31 -18.54 -1.37
C GLY A 273 -1.81 -19.97 -1.28
N VAL A 274 -3.13 -20.14 -1.15
CA VAL A 274 -3.79 -21.43 -0.96
C VAL A 274 -5.02 -21.54 -1.86
N ALA A 275 -5.18 -22.67 -2.53
CA ALA A 275 -6.42 -23.04 -3.21
C ALA A 275 -7.01 -24.32 -2.61
N ILE A 276 -8.32 -24.32 -2.36
CA ILE A 276 -9.04 -25.44 -1.73
C ILE A 276 -10.26 -25.83 -2.58
N TYR A 277 -10.37 -27.12 -2.90
CA TYR A 277 -11.49 -27.71 -3.65
C TYR A 277 -12.13 -28.87 -2.91
N SER A 278 -13.45 -28.81 -2.76
CA SER A 278 -14.29 -29.92 -2.29
C SER A 278 -13.78 -30.54 -0.98
N ALA A 279 -13.44 -29.71 0.00
CA ALA A 279 -12.99 -30.19 1.30
C ALA A 279 -14.08 -31.06 1.94
N PRO A 280 -13.77 -32.30 2.34
CA PRO A 280 -14.77 -33.22 2.85
C PRO A 280 -15.18 -32.91 4.30
N SER A 281 -14.37 -32.11 4.99
CA SER A 281 -14.68 -31.58 6.31
C SER A 281 -14.35 -30.08 6.38
N GLU A 282 -14.51 -29.53 7.57
CA GLU A 282 -14.33 -28.11 7.85
C GLU A 282 -12.86 -27.68 7.76
N ILE A 283 -12.59 -26.63 6.99
CA ILE A 283 -11.31 -25.92 6.97
C ILE A 283 -11.27 -24.96 8.17
N ILE A 284 -10.20 -25.02 8.95
CA ILE A 284 -10.05 -24.22 10.18
C ILE A 284 -8.80 -23.35 10.11
N LEU A 285 -8.99 -22.03 10.07
CA LEU A 285 -7.92 -21.03 10.07
C LEU A 285 -7.98 -20.24 11.37
N GLU A 286 -7.18 -20.61 12.37
CA GLU A 286 -7.29 -20.06 13.74
C GLU A 286 -5.98 -19.47 14.28
N GLY A 287 -4.97 -19.35 13.43
CA GLY A 287 -3.72 -18.65 13.72
C GLY A 287 -2.79 -18.62 12.50
N GLY A 288 -1.71 -17.85 12.59
CA GLY A 288 -0.77 -17.68 11.48
C GLY A 288 -1.22 -16.63 10.46
N LYS A 289 -0.50 -16.57 9.33
CA LYS A 289 -0.64 -15.49 8.35
C LYS A 289 -0.56 -15.96 6.89
N ILE A 290 -1.47 -15.48 6.05
CA ILE A 290 -1.37 -15.60 4.58
C ILE A 290 -1.20 -14.20 4.00
N SER A 291 -0.05 -13.91 3.38
CA SER A 291 0.22 -12.54 2.91
C SER A 291 1.10 -12.40 1.69
N ASN A 292 0.91 -11.34 0.91
CA ASN A 292 1.74 -11.01 -0.25
C ASN A 292 1.75 -12.10 -1.33
N ASN A 293 0.70 -12.91 -1.43
CA ASN A 293 0.57 -13.91 -2.49
C ASN A 293 -0.20 -13.34 -3.68
N GLU A 294 0.00 -13.93 -4.86
CA GLU A 294 -0.51 -13.41 -6.13
C GLU A 294 -1.15 -14.49 -7.02
N ALA A 295 -2.33 -14.22 -7.54
CA ALA A 295 -3.04 -15.03 -8.55
C ALA A 295 -4.02 -14.17 -9.36
N VAL A 296 -4.73 -14.76 -10.33
CA VAL A 296 -5.82 -14.06 -11.02
C VAL A 296 -7.04 -13.92 -10.11
N TYR A 297 -7.43 -14.99 -9.43
CA TYR A 297 -8.50 -15.01 -8.43
C TYR A 297 -7.98 -15.51 -7.09
N GLY A 298 -8.39 -14.89 -5.98
CA GLY A 298 -8.03 -15.37 -4.65
C GLY A 298 -6.53 -15.24 -4.40
N GLY A 299 -6.01 -14.01 -4.38
CA GLY A 299 -4.57 -13.78 -4.19
C GLY A 299 -4.04 -14.50 -2.96
N GLY A 300 -4.75 -14.39 -1.83
CA GLY A 300 -4.47 -15.12 -0.61
C GLY A 300 -5.05 -16.54 -0.63
N LEU A 301 -6.38 -16.63 -0.66
CA LEU A 301 -7.14 -17.86 -0.53
C LEU A 301 -8.21 -17.98 -1.63
N PHE A 302 -8.28 -19.13 -2.29
CA PHE A 302 -9.42 -19.52 -3.13
C PHE A 302 -10.09 -20.75 -2.53
N VAL A 303 -11.43 -20.75 -2.48
CA VAL A 303 -12.22 -21.84 -1.90
C VAL A 303 -13.39 -22.19 -2.80
N GLU A 304 -13.60 -23.50 -3.02
CA GLU A 304 -14.74 -24.05 -3.75
C GLU A 304 -15.35 -25.26 -3.03
N ASP A 305 -16.68 -25.32 -3.01
CA ASP A 305 -17.50 -26.42 -2.47
C ASP A 305 -17.04 -26.93 -1.09
N SER A 306 -16.80 -26.00 -0.16
CA SER A 306 -16.16 -26.28 1.13
C SER A 306 -16.74 -25.44 2.27
N LYS A 307 -16.58 -25.89 3.51
CA LYS A 307 -16.88 -25.10 4.71
C LYS A 307 -15.59 -24.54 5.31
N VAL A 308 -15.53 -23.23 5.56
CA VAL A 308 -14.33 -22.55 6.06
C VAL A 308 -14.67 -21.72 7.29
N ASN A 309 -13.92 -21.92 8.37
CA ASN A 309 -14.04 -21.13 9.59
C ASN A 309 -12.73 -20.42 9.86
N ILE A 310 -12.79 -19.09 9.77
CA ILE A 310 -11.70 -18.19 10.06
C ILE A 310 -11.92 -17.64 11.45
N LYS A 311 -11.06 -18.04 12.38
CA LYS A 311 -11.18 -17.75 13.80
C LYS A 311 -10.23 -16.64 14.24
N ASN A 312 -10.45 -16.18 15.46
CA ASN A 312 -9.61 -15.19 16.12
C ASN A 312 -8.12 -15.52 16.02
N GLY A 313 -7.35 -14.57 15.51
CA GLY A 313 -5.89 -14.63 15.45
C GLY A 313 -5.29 -15.04 14.12
N PHE A 314 -6.11 -15.48 13.17
CA PHE A 314 -5.69 -15.61 11.78
C PHE A 314 -5.59 -14.25 11.08
N ILE A 315 -4.58 -14.10 10.21
CA ILE A 315 -4.33 -12.85 9.46
C ILE A 315 -4.21 -13.17 7.97
N LEU A 316 -4.96 -12.43 7.15
CA LEU A 316 -4.90 -12.47 5.69
C LEU A 316 -4.82 -11.03 5.16
N ASN A 317 -3.62 -10.63 4.72
CA ASN A 317 -3.37 -9.26 4.27
C ASN A 317 -2.29 -9.13 3.20
N GLY A 318 -2.32 -8.01 2.46
CA GLY A 318 -1.32 -7.70 1.45
C GLY A 318 -1.33 -8.64 0.25
N ASN A 319 -2.34 -9.50 0.09
CA ASN A 319 -2.45 -10.38 -1.05
C ASN A 319 -3.03 -9.64 -2.25
N TYR A 320 -2.62 -10.05 -3.45
CA TYR A 320 -2.96 -9.37 -4.70
C TYR A 320 -3.68 -10.32 -5.67
N ALA A 321 -4.79 -9.86 -6.24
CA ALA A 321 -5.48 -10.53 -7.34
C ALA A 321 -5.51 -9.65 -8.58
N ILE A 322 -5.20 -10.23 -9.73
CA ILE A 322 -5.26 -9.52 -11.02
C ILE A 322 -6.70 -9.20 -11.40
N GLU A 323 -7.65 -10.07 -11.07
CA GLU A 323 -9.06 -9.84 -11.32
C GLU A 323 -9.79 -9.56 -10.01
N MET A 324 -10.03 -10.59 -9.19
CA MET A 324 -11.00 -10.49 -8.09
C MET A 324 -10.57 -11.28 -6.86
N GLY A 325 -10.96 -10.81 -5.67
CA GLY A 325 -10.67 -11.49 -4.41
C GLY A 325 -9.18 -11.42 -4.08
N GLY A 326 -8.65 -10.22 -3.85
CA GLY A 326 -7.24 -10.07 -3.43
C GLY A 326 -6.97 -10.91 -2.19
N GLY A 327 -7.88 -10.85 -1.22
CA GLY A 327 -7.84 -11.66 -0.02
C GLY A 327 -8.37 -13.07 -0.24
N ILE A 328 -9.70 -13.19 -0.30
CA ILE A 328 -10.42 -14.46 -0.43
C ILE A 328 -11.32 -14.43 -1.66
N THR A 329 -11.29 -15.49 -2.46
CA THR A 329 -12.36 -15.81 -3.41
C THR A 329 -13.14 -17.02 -2.92
N VAL A 330 -14.46 -16.87 -2.84
CA VAL A 330 -15.42 -17.93 -2.55
C VAL A 330 -16.17 -18.25 -3.84
N ASN A 331 -16.17 -19.51 -4.26
CA ASN A 331 -16.81 -19.96 -5.49
C ASN A 331 -17.71 -21.18 -5.24
N GLY A 332 -18.98 -21.13 -5.68
CA GLY A 332 -19.88 -22.28 -5.58
C GLY A 332 -20.49 -22.46 -4.19
N ASP A 333 -20.77 -23.70 -3.79
CA ASP A 333 -21.48 -24.01 -2.54
C ASP A 333 -20.52 -23.99 -1.34
N VAL A 334 -20.10 -22.79 -0.95
CA VAL A 334 -19.19 -22.56 0.17
C VAL A 334 -19.92 -21.93 1.33
N GLU A 335 -19.59 -22.37 2.55
CA GLU A 335 -19.97 -21.69 3.79
C GLU A 335 -18.72 -21.07 4.43
N LEU A 336 -18.58 -19.75 4.36
CA LEU A 336 -17.48 -19.00 4.97
C LEU A 336 -17.94 -18.32 6.26
N ASN A 337 -17.34 -18.70 7.38
CA ASN A 337 -17.61 -18.14 8.71
C ASN A 337 -16.39 -17.36 9.19
N LEU A 338 -16.55 -16.05 9.38
CA LEU A 338 -15.51 -15.16 9.90
C LEU A 338 -15.85 -14.73 11.33
N GLU A 339 -15.07 -15.21 12.30
CA GLU A 339 -15.20 -14.83 13.70
C GLU A 339 -14.51 -13.50 14.03
N SER A 340 -14.95 -12.87 15.11
CA SER A 340 -14.34 -11.65 15.63
C SER A 340 -12.87 -11.88 16.02
N GLY A 341 -12.00 -10.96 15.62
CA GLY A 341 -10.56 -11.00 15.90
C GLY A 341 -9.69 -11.69 14.83
N ALA A 342 -10.30 -12.24 13.78
CA ALA A 342 -9.60 -12.55 12.53
C ALA A 342 -9.40 -11.26 11.72
N VAL A 343 -8.32 -11.18 10.94
CA VAL A 343 -8.02 -10.01 10.08
C VAL A 343 -8.05 -10.43 8.62
N ILE A 344 -9.01 -9.90 7.85
CA ILE A 344 -9.10 -10.06 6.39
C ILE A 344 -9.21 -8.64 5.81
N ALA A 345 -8.07 -8.00 5.61
CA ALA A 345 -7.99 -6.58 5.23
C ALA A 345 -6.65 -6.28 4.52
N ASN A 346 -6.57 -5.13 3.85
CA ASN A 346 -5.40 -4.66 3.10
C ASN A 346 -4.97 -5.61 1.98
N ASN A 347 -5.93 -6.32 1.41
CA ASN A 347 -5.70 -7.04 0.17
C ASN A 347 -6.13 -6.15 -1.01
N THR A 348 -5.74 -6.53 -2.21
CA THR A 348 -6.00 -5.70 -3.40
C THR A 348 -6.39 -6.58 -4.56
N ALA A 349 -7.49 -6.22 -5.22
CA ALA A 349 -7.90 -6.79 -6.49
C ALA A 349 -7.91 -5.69 -7.56
N ALA A 350 -7.48 -5.98 -8.79
CA ALA A 350 -7.51 -4.94 -9.81
C ALA A 350 -8.95 -4.57 -10.22
N SER A 351 -9.86 -5.55 -10.27
CA SER A 351 -11.24 -5.35 -10.73
C SER A 351 -12.23 -5.10 -9.57
N LYS A 352 -12.37 -6.04 -8.62
CA LYS A 352 -13.34 -5.94 -7.50
C LYS A 352 -13.10 -6.95 -6.39
N GLY A 353 -13.63 -6.67 -5.21
CA GLY A 353 -13.54 -7.53 -4.03
C GLY A 353 -12.10 -7.63 -3.54
N ASP A 354 -11.55 -6.49 -3.13
CA ASP A 354 -10.20 -6.40 -2.56
C ASP A 354 -9.97 -7.47 -1.49
N ASP A 355 -10.86 -7.56 -0.50
CA ASP A 355 -10.70 -8.47 0.64
C ASP A 355 -11.49 -9.77 0.46
N ILE A 356 -12.74 -9.69 0.01
CA ILE A 356 -13.58 -10.87 -0.24
C ILE A 356 -14.34 -10.71 -1.56
N ALA A 357 -14.23 -11.70 -2.45
CA ALA A 357 -15.10 -11.88 -3.61
C ALA A 357 -15.91 -13.16 -3.42
N ASN A 358 -17.22 -13.04 -3.25
CA ASN A 358 -18.14 -14.17 -3.08
C ASN A 358 -18.95 -14.38 -4.36
N TYR A 359 -18.90 -15.61 -4.89
CA TYR A 359 -19.71 -16.07 -6.00
C TYR A 359 -20.62 -17.20 -5.53
N ASN A 360 -21.88 -16.86 -5.30
CA ASN A 360 -22.93 -17.80 -4.91
C ASN A 360 -22.71 -18.60 -3.61
N GLY A 361 -21.72 -18.26 -2.79
CA GLY A 361 -21.50 -18.83 -1.46
C GLY A 361 -22.37 -18.19 -0.38
N LYS A 362 -22.34 -18.78 0.82
CA LYS A 362 -22.93 -18.27 2.06
C LYS A 362 -21.84 -17.73 2.95
N ILE A 363 -21.87 -16.43 3.25
CA ILE A 363 -20.85 -15.79 4.08
C ILE A 363 -21.48 -15.23 5.36
N ASN A 364 -20.87 -15.57 6.49
CA ASN A 364 -21.20 -15.05 7.82
C ASN A 364 -20.03 -14.21 8.29
N LEU A 365 -20.24 -12.90 8.41
CA LEU A 365 -19.19 -11.94 8.74
C LEU A 365 -19.33 -11.41 10.15
N SER A 366 -18.20 -11.22 10.83
CA SER A 366 -18.11 -10.40 12.04
C SER A 366 -17.90 -8.92 11.69
N PRO A 367 -18.22 -7.97 12.60
CA PRO A 367 -17.96 -6.55 12.38
C PRO A 367 -16.48 -6.28 12.06
N ALA A 368 -16.22 -5.60 10.94
CA ALA A 368 -14.86 -5.36 10.43
C ALA A 368 -14.01 -4.52 11.41
N GLU A 369 -14.63 -3.61 12.16
CA GLU A 369 -14.00 -2.81 13.22
C GLU A 369 -13.25 -3.63 14.28
N GLN A 370 -13.59 -4.90 14.47
CA GLN A 370 -12.91 -5.79 15.41
C GLN A 370 -11.49 -6.17 14.94
N MET A 371 -11.18 -5.98 13.65
CA MET A 371 -9.84 -6.18 13.09
C MET A 371 -8.82 -5.17 13.63
N ASN A 372 -9.28 -4.00 14.08
CA ASN A 372 -8.43 -2.93 14.63
C ASN A 372 -7.65 -3.35 15.89
N THR A 373 -8.01 -4.47 16.51
CA THR A 373 -7.27 -5.06 17.64
C THR A 373 -5.90 -5.61 17.22
N ARG A 374 -5.69 -5.90 15.93
CA ARG A 374 -4.47 -6.55 15.39
C ARG A 374 -3.93 -5.87 14.13
N LEU A 375 -4.72 -5.06 13.44
CA LEU A 375 -4.32 -4.29 12.27
C LEU A 375 -4.87 -2.88 12.40
N THR A 376 -4.01 -1.90 12.71
CA THR A 376 -4.45 -0.55 13.07
C THR A 376 -4.86 0.32 11.89
N THR A 377 -4.63 -0.11 10.64
CA THR A 377 -4.91 0.70 9.45
C THR A 377 -5.28 -0.13 8.23
N ASP A 378 -6.20 0.36 7.41
CA ASP A 378 -6.55 -0.24 6.10
C ASP A 378 -5.55 0.10 4.95
N GLY A 379 -4.36 0.63 5.30
CA GLY A 379 -3.43 1.24 4.36
C GLY A 379 -3.59 2.75 4.20
N SER A 380 -4.70 3.34 4.67
CA SER A 380 -4.94 4.81 4.67
C SER A 380 -4.52 5.52 5.97
N ASN A 381 -3.92 4.79 6.92
CA ASN A 381 -3.69 5.24 8.30
C ASN A 381 -4.97 5.51 9.15
N LYS A 382 -6.13 4.95 8.77
CA LYS A 382 -7.38 5.02 9.53
C LYS A 382 -7.84 3.64 10.01
N LEU A 383 -8.56 3.62 11.13
CA LEU A 383 -9.19 2.42 11.67
C LEU A 383 -10.32 1.96 10.74
N ILE A 384 -10.41 0.66 10.52
CA ILE A 384 -11.51 0.03 9.78
C ILE A 384 -12.81 0.25 10.57
N ASP A 385 -13.89 0.69 9.93
CA ASP A 385 -15.19 0.89 10.58
C ASP A 385 -16.31 0.01 9.98
N GLY A 386 -16.05 -0.68 8.86
CA GLY A 386 -17.09 -1.46 8.22
C GLY A 386 -16.64 -2.31 7.04
N TRP A 387 -17.57 -3.14 6.58
CA TRP A 387 -17.51 -3.85 5.31
C TRP A 387 -18.22 -3.02 4.25
N TYR A 388 -17.52 -2.66 3.19
CA TYR A 388 -18.04 -1.84 2.11
C TYR A 388 -18.13 -2.65 0.82
N MET A 389 -19.14 -2.33 0.01
CA MET A 389 -19.22 -2.83 -1.36
C MET A 389 -17.97 -2.40 -2.12
N ASP A 390 -17.45 -3.35 -2.90
CA ASP A 390 -16.28 -3.15 -3.73
C ASP A 390 -16.49 -3.81 -5.10
N ASP A 391 -17.65 -3.59 -5.72
CA ASP A 391 -17.97 -4.08 -7.06
C ASP A 391 -17.68 -3.03 -8.15
N THR A 392 -17.80 -3.35 -9.43
CA THR A 392 -17.43 -2.40 -10.51
C THR A 392 -18.29 -1.12 -10.55
N GLY A 393 -19.52 -1.13 -10.03
CA GLY A 393 -20.44 0.02 -10.02
C GLY A 393 -20.50 0.77 -8.69
N ALA A 394 -20.13 0.09 -7.60
CA ALA A 394 -20.11 0.57 -6.23
C ALA A 394 -18.73 0.33 -5.59
N ARG A 395 -17.66 0.40 -6.41
CA ARG A 395 -16.29 0.13 -5.99
C ARG A 395 -15.96 1.03 -4.82
N TRP A 396 -15.29 0.50 -3.80
CA TRP A 396 -14.97 1.32 -2.65
C TRP A 396 -14.10 2.49 -3.10
N GLY A 397 -14.61 3.69 -2.87
CA GLY A 397 -13.92 4.95 -3.06
C GLY A 397 -14.33 5.87 -1.94
N VAL A 398 -13.36 6.59 -1.37
CA VAL A 398 -13.60 7.62 -0.36
C VAL A 398 -14.65 8.59 -0.92
N GLY A 399 -15.83 8.68 -0.27
CA GLY A 399 -16.96 9.51 -0.71
C GLY A 399 -18.12 8.78 -1.44
N ASN A 400 -17.95 7.53 -1.89
CA ASN A 400 -19.01 6.70 -2.49
C ASN A 400 -19.12 5.32 -1.79
N ALA A 401 -18.88 5.30 -0.48
CA ALA A 401 -18.81 4.08 0.29
C ALA A 401 -20.21 3.53 0.61
N ASN A 402 -20.52 2.34 0.11
CA ASN A 402 -21.78 1.65 0.39
C ASN A 402 -21.54 0.59 1.47
N LEU A 403 -21.94 0.89 2.71
CA LEU A 403 -21.82 -0.02 3.85
C LEU A 403 -22.73 -1.24 3.68
N VAL A 404 -22.22 -2.42 3.98
CA VAL A 404 -22.94 -3.70 3.87
C VAL A 404 -23.53 -4.09 5.22
N ASP A 405 -24.81 -4.46 5.23
CA ASP A 405 -25.47 -5.03 6.40
C ASP A 405 -25.06 -6.50 6.58
N ILE A 406 -24.38 -6.78 7.69
CA ILE A 406 -23.88 -8.11 8.07
C ILE A 406 -24.74 -8.77 9.16
N SER A 407 -25.93 -8.24 9.45
CA SER A 407 -26.81 -8.76 10.52
C SER A 407 -27.33 -10.17 10.26
N ASN A 408 -27.29 -10.62 9.01
CA ASN A 408 -27.72 -11.95 8.57
C ASN A 408 -26.64 -12.58 7.66
N THR A 409 -26.73 -13.90 7.46
CA THR A 409 -25.95 -14.58 6.42
C THR A 409 -26.18 -13.91 5.07
N ILE A 410 -25.10 -13.60 4.37
CA ILE A 410 -25.15 -13.05 3.02
C ILE A 410 -25.08 -14.22 2.04
N GLU A 411 -26.01 -14.25 1.09
CA GLU A 411 -26.08 -15.26 0.04
C GLU A 411 -25.98 -14.59 -1.34
N GLY A 412 -25.44 -15.30 -2.32
CA GLY A 412 -25.30 -14.80 -3.69
C GLY A 412 -24.04 -13.94 -3.88
N ASP A 413 -23.93 -13.34 -5.06
CA ASP A 413 -22.71 -12.63 -5.45
C ASP A 413 -22.54 -11.32 -4.66
N ILE A 414 -21.40 -11.16 -4.00
CA ILE A 414 -21.04 -9.93 -3.29
C ILE A 414 -19.52 -9.73 -3.28
N PHE A 415 -19.07 -8.46 -3.36
CA PHE A 415 -17.67 -8.09 -3.42
C PHE A 415 -17.41 -7.04 -2.35
N LEU A 416 -16.42 -7.29 -1.49
CA LEU A 416 -16.27 -6.57 -0.24
C LEU A 416 -14.84 -6.09 0.00
N LYS A 417 -14.76 -4.95 0.69
CA LYS A 417 -13.55 -4.40 1.27
C LYS A 417 -13.79 -4.06 2.74
N ALA A 418 -12.86 -4.43 3.62
CA ALA A 418 -12.81 -3.90 4.98
C ALA A 418 -12.11 -2.54 4.94
N ALA A 419 -12.84 -1.47 5.24
CA ALA A 419 -12.32 -0.10 5.10
C ALA A 419 -12.97 0.86 6.11
N HIS A 420 -12.72 2.16 5.94
CA HIS A 420 -13.40 3.22 6.67
C HIS A 420 -14.28 4.09 5.75
N ASN A 421 -15.37 4.66 6.26
CA ASN A 421 -16.19 5.65 5.53
C ASN A 421 -15.99 7.05 6.09
N GLY A 422 -14.81 7.62 5.82
CA GLY A 422 -14.54 9.02 6.13
C GLY A 422 -13.99 9.73 4.91
N ILE A 423 -14.67 10.78 4.47
CA ILE A 423 -14.03 11.86 3.69
C ILE A 423 -12.81 12.30 4.50
N ILE A 424 -11.60 12.14 3.94
CA ILE A 424 -10.38 12.55 4.64
C ILE A 424 -10.23 14.05 4.45
N GLU A 425 -10.68 14.84 5.42
CA GLU A 425 -10.50 16.29 5.45
C GLU A 425 -9.08 16.64 5.95
N GLN A 426 -8.38 17.51 5.22
CA GLN A 426 -7.21 18.25 5.68
C GLN A 426 -7.59 19.68 6.03
N THR A 427 -6.76 20.34 6.82
CA THR A 427 -6.97 21.74 7.22
C THR A 427 -5.95 22.65 6.55
N ALA A 428 -6.44 23.59 5.73
CA ALA A 428 -5.67 24.75 5.31
C ALA A 428 -5.84 25.87 6.35
N THR A 429 -4.78 26.16 7.12
CA THR A 429 -4.77 27.25 8.09
C THR A 429 -4.22 28.53 7.45
N PHE A 430 -5.03 29.57 7.38
CA PHE A 430 -4.67 30.86 6.81
C PHE A 430 -4.19 31.79 7.91
N ILE A 431 -2.96 32.29 7.80
CA ILE A 431 -2.33 33.21 8.76
C ILE A 431 -2.25 34.60 8.15
N ASN A 432 -2.83 35.57 8.83
CA ASN A 432 -2.64 36.98 8.51
C ASN A 432 -1.78 37.65 9.60
N GLU A 433 -0.68 38.27 9.17
CA GLU A 433 0.36 38.83 10.04
C GLU A 433 0.99 37.75 10.94
N ASP A 434 0.50 37.63 12.18
CA ASP A 434 0.93 36.65 13.19
C ASP A 434 -0.25 35.92 13.85
N ALA A 435 -1.45 36.05 13.27
CA ALA A 435 -2.68 35.48 13.82
C ALA A 435 -3.39 34.56 12.81
N GLU A 436 -4.08 33.56 13.35
CA GLU A 436 -5.00 32.74 12.58
C GLU A 436 -6.14 33.61 12.03
N TYR A 437 -6.25 33.63 10.72
CA TYR A 437 -7.26 34.38 9.98
C TYR A 437 -8.48 33.52 9.65
N ALA A 438 -8.24 32.28 9.21
CA ALA A 438 -9.28 31.30 8.90
C ALA A 438 -8.71 29.87 8.94
N LYS A 439 -9.60 28.89 9.08
CA LYS A 439 -9.34 27.48 8.79
C LYS A 439 -10.39 27.02 7.80
N VAL A 440 -9.94 26.33 6.77
CA VAL A 440 -10.79 25.74 5.74
C VAL A 440 -10.49 24.26 5.70
N LYS A 441 -11.54 23.45 5.76
CA LYS A 441 -11.43 22.01 5.54
C LYS A 441 -11.45 21.72 4.04
N VAL A 442 -10.70 20.72 3.62
CA VAL A 442 -10.60 20.33 2.21
C VAL A 442 -10.42 18.83 2.11
N GLU A 443 -11.08 18.17 1.16
CA GLU A 443 -10.84 16.75 0.93
C GLU A 443 -9.38 16.48 0.49
N THR A 444 -8.79 15.41 1.02
CA THR A 444 -7.42 15.01 0.71
C THR A 444 -7.25 14.71 -0.77
N GLY A 445 -6.25 15.32 -1.40
CA GLY A 445 -5.97 15.18 -2.83
C GLY A 445 -6.90 16.02 -3.72
N LYS A 446 -7.78 16.83 -3.13
CA LYS A 446 -8.62 17.80 -3.82
C LYS A 446 -8.16 19.22 -3.52
N ALA A 447 -8.79 20.17 -4.21
CA ALA A 447 -8.62 21.59 -4.00
C ALA A 447 -9.94 22.17 -3.48
N ILE A 448 -9.87 23.24 -2.69
CA ILE A 448 -11.04 23.88 -2.05
C ILE A 448 -12.16 24.20 -3.06
N ASP A 449 -11.82 24.58 -4.30
CA ASP A 449 -12.81 24.95 -5.31
C ASP A 449 -13.49 23.74 -5.99
N ASN A 450 -13.00 22.52 -5.77
CA ASN A 450 -13.44 21.32 -6.51
C ASN A 450 -13.47 20.05 -5.62
N ASP A 451 -13.92 20.22 -4.39
CA ASP A 451 -14.21 19.13 -3.47
C ASP A 451 -15.72 19.07 -3.15
N ASP A 452 -16.14 18.03 -2.43
CA ASP A 452 -17.54 17.77 -2.09
C ASP A 452 -17.98 18.53 -0.80
N LEU A 453 -17.10 19.33 -0.19
CA LEU A 453 -17.38 20.13 1.01
C LEU A 453 -18.07 21.46 0.64
N THR A 454 -19.37 21.39 0.41
CA THR A 454 -20.16 22.55 -0.07
C THR A 454 -20.28 23.73 0.89
N ASP A 455 -19.88 23.58 2.16
CA ASP A 455 -19.87 24.63 3.19
C ASP A 455 -18.50 25.28 3.40
N GLU A 456 -17.46 24.80 2.71
CA GLU A 456 -16.10 25.32 2.78
C GLU A 456 -15.77 26.16 1.54
N SER A 457 -14.94 27.19 1.70
CA SER A 457 -14.49 28.03 0.58
C SER A 457 -13.25 28.84 0.94
N MET A 458 -12.54 29.35 -0.07
CA MET A 458 -11.42 30.27 0.14
C MET A 458 -11.87 31.49 0.97
N PRO A 459 -11.12 31.88 2.01
CA PRO A 459 -11.46 33.04 2.81
C PRO A 459 -11.29 34.32 2.00
N GLN A 460 -12.01 35.37 2.40
CA GLN A 460 -11.87 36.69 1.78
C GLN A 460 -10.44 37.21 1.91
N ASN A 461 -9.97 37.96 0.91
CA ASN A 461 -8.63 38.53 0.96
C ASN A 461 -8.51 39.52 2.14
N PRO A 462 -7.50 39.35 3.03
CA PRO A 462 -7.35 40.21 4.21
C PRO A 462 -6.85 41.61 3.83
N THR A 463 -7.23 42.61 4.62
CA THR A 463 -6.82 44.00 4.41
C THR A 463 -5.74 44.43 5.42
N LYS A 464 -4.81 45.28 4.99
CA LYS A 464 -3.75 45.84 5.83
C LYS A 464 -3.47 47.30 5.44
N SER A 465 -3.60 48.21 6.40
CA SER A 465 -3.45 49.66 6.13
C SER A 465 -2.09 50.01 5.55
N GLY A 466 -2.08 50.73 4.42
CA GLY A 466 -0.85 51.11 3.71
C GLY A 466 -0.22 49.99 2.87
N TYR A 467 -0.89 48.84 2.71
CA TYR A 467 -0.45 47.72 1.89
C TYR A 467 -1.58 47.21 1.00
N THR A 468 -1.21 46.51 -0.07
CA THR A 468 -2.10 45.77 -0.97
C THR A 468 -1.84 44.29 -0.80
N PHE A 469 -2.89 43.49 -0.56
CA PHE A 469 -2.79 42.03 -0.53
C PHE A 469 -2.35 41.51 -1.90
N LYS A 470 -1.36 40.63 -1.92
CA LYS A 470 -0.79 40.05 -3.13
C LYS A 470 -1.33 38.64 -3.36
N GLU A 471 -1.12 37.74 -2.39
CA GLU A 471 -1.45 36.31 -2.50
C GLU A 471 -1.39 35.63 -1.12
N TRP A 472 -1.95 34.42 -1.04
CA TRP A 472 -1.61 33.44 -0.02
C TRP A 472 -0.39 32.64 -0.46
N ASN A 473 0.54 32.34 0.44
CA ASN A 473 1.78 31.64 0.09
C ASN A 473 2.15 30.61 1.15
N THR A 474 2.75 29.48 0.77
CA THR A 474 3.16 28.43 1.71
C THR A 474 4.32 28.81 2.64
N GLN A 475 4.99 29.93 2.38
CA GLN A 475 6.02 30.49 3.26
C GLN A 475 5.73 31.94 3.62
N LYS A 476 6.01 32.30 4.88
CA LYS A 476 5.76 33.63 5.44
C LYS A 476 6.52 34.76 4.73
N ASP A 477 7.67 34.46 4.12
CA ASP A 477 8.46 35.44 3.37
C ASP A 477 8.03 35.57 1.90
N GLY A 478 7.00 34.82 1.47
CA GLY A 478 6.46 34.84 0.12
C GLY A 478 7.33 34.13 -0.93
N LYS A 479 8.34 33.35 -0.53
CA LYS A 479 9.18 32.57 -1.46
C LYS A 479 8.70 31.15 -1.69
N GLY A 480 7.65 30.73 -0.99
CA GLY A 480 6.98 29.46 -1.21
C GLY A 480 6.10 29.49 -2.45
N ILE A 481 5.18 28.54 -2.51
CA ILE A 481 4.24 28.39 -3.62
C ILE A 481 3.00 29.23 -3.33
N ALA A 482 2.48 29.92 -4.36
CA ALA A 482 1.21 30.64 -4.25
C ALA A 482 0.08 29.64 -4.04
N PHE A 483 -0.78 29.89 -3.05
CA PHE A 483 -1.92 29.06 -2.70
C PHE A 483 -3.21 29.72 -3.18
N THR A 484 -4.02 28.94 -3.91
CA THR A 484 -5.31 29.34 -4.50
C THR A 484 -6.36 28.29 -4.18
N GLY A 485 -7.64 28.59 -4.41
CA GLY A 485 -8.72 27.60 -4.24
C GLY A 485 -8.58 26.37 -5.15
N THR A 486 -7.77 26.45 -6.20
CA THR A 486 -7.42 25.35 -7.11
C THR A 486 -6.15 24.58 -6.71
N THR A 487 -5.50 24.94 -5.60
CA THR A 487 -4.31 24.24 -5.11
C THR A 487 -4.72 22.95 -4.40
N VAL A 488 -4.13 21.82 -4.82
CA VAL A 488 -4.40 20.50 -4.24
C VAL A 488 -3.77 20.39 -2.85
N VAL A 489 -4.55 19.92 -1.87
CA VAL A 489 -4.12 19.74 -0.47
C VAL A 489 -4.05 18.25 -0.15
N ASN A 490 -2.85 17.76 0.15
CA ASN A 490 -2.62 16.35 0.47
C ASN A 490 -2.41 16.09 1.98
N GLU A 491 -2.10 17.14 2.74
CA GLU A 491 -1.86 17.11 4.19
C GLU A 491 -2.22 18.47 4.82
N ASP A 492 -2.40 18.50 6.15
CA ASP A 492 -2.59 19.75 6.89
C ASP A 492 -1.48 20.76 6.57
N MET A 493 -1.87 22.00 6.23
CA MET A 493 -0.92 23.02 5.82
C MET A 493 -1.24 24.40 6.36
N THR A 494 -0.21 25.25 6.38
CA THR A 494 -0.34 26.65 6.79
C THR A 494 0.08 27.56 5.64
N VAL A 495 -0.73 28.57 5.34
CA VAL A 495 -0.47 29.57 4.31
C VAL A 495 -0.53 30.98 4.89
N TYR A 496 0.27 31.88 4.34
CA TYR A 496 0.51 33.21 4.89
C TYR A 496 0.08 34.29 3.90
N ALA A 497 -0.57 35.33 4.40
CA ALA A 497 -0.93 36.51 3.60
C ALA A 497 0.33 37.32 3.25
N ILE A 498 0.57 37.52 1.95
CA ILE A 498 1.69 38.31 1.45
C ILE A 498 1.19 39.67 0.96
N TYR A 499 1.94 40.73 1.28
CA TYR A 499 1.55 42.11 1.04
C TYR A 499 2.62 42.89 0.25
N SER A 500 2.16 43.85 -0.55
CA SER A 500 3.02 44.87 -1.18
C SER A 500 2.74 46.23 -0.53
N LYS A 501 3.80 46.95 -0.13
CA LYS A 501 3.65 48.29 0.48
C LYS A 501 3.15 49.29 -0.57
N ASN A 502 2.12 50.05 -0.23
CA ASN A 502 1.59 51.08 -1.12
C ASN A 502 2.59 52.25 -1.19
N ALA A 503 2.79 52.80 -2.39
CA ALA A 503 3.62 53.98 -2.56
C ALA A 503 2.93 55.21 -1.96
N ILE A 504 3.69 56.01 -1.19
CA ILE A 504 3.25 57.33 -0.74
C ILE A 504 3.72 58.32 -1.81
N VAL A 505 2.79 58.94 -2.53
CA VAL A 505 3.10 60.08 -3.39
C VAL A 505 3.20 61.30 -2.48
N ILE A 506 4.39 61.90 -2.37
CA ILE A 506 4.61 63.14 -1.62
C ILE A 506 4.33 64.29 -2.59
N ASN A 507 3.43 65.20 -2.23
CA ASN A 507 3.11 66.39 -3.03
C ASN A 507 4.32 67.32 -3.14
N GLU A 508 4.71 67.69 -4.36
CA GLU A 508 5.75 68.70 -4.62
C GLU A 508 5.11 70.07 -4.85
N ALA A 509 5.80 71.17 -4.52
CA ALA A 509 5.25 72.51 -4.78
C ALA A 509 5.37 72.89 -6.27
N PRO A 510 4.40 73.63 -6.83
CA PRO A 510 4.35 73.92 -8.26
C PRO A 510 5.53 74.80 -8.72
N LYS A 511 6.06 74.56 -9.92
CA LYS A 511 7.11 75.39 -10.53
C LYS A 511 6.50 76.56 -11.28
N LEU A 512 6.84 77.80 -10.89
CA LEU A 512 6.35 79.05 -11.51
C LEU A 512 7.50 79.83 -12.17
N GLU A 513 7.33 80.20 -13.44
CA GLU A 513 8.26 81.03 -14.20
C GLU A 513 7.56 82.30 -14.68
N VAL A 514 8.20 83.45 -14.45
CA VAL A 514 7.72 84.77 -14.85
C VAL A 514 8.86 85.52 -15.54
N THR A 515 8.52 86.45 -16.43
CA THR A 515 9.49 87.27 -17.17
C THR A 515 9.32 88.74 -16.86
N ASP A 516 10.44 89.46 -16.84
CA ASP A 516 10.46 90.91 -16.78
C ASP A 516 10.07 91.50 -18.15
N LYS A 517 9.55 92.73 -18.15
CA LYS A 517 9.19 93.44 -19.37
C LYS A 517 9.49 94.93 -19.29
N THR A 518 9.90 95.53 -20.40
CA THR A 518 10.03 96.99 -20.53
C THR A 518 9.02 97.47 -21.56
N ILE A 519 8.30 98.54 -21.23
CA ILE A 519 7.28 99.15 -22.09
C ILE A 519 7.50 100.66 -22.18
N GLU A 520 7.08 101.27 -23.28
CA GLU A 520 7.03 102.73 -23.38
C GLU A 520 5.82 103.29 -22.62
N LYS A 521 5.92 104.53 -22.16
CA LYS A 521 4.83 105.24 -21.50
C LYS A 521 3.57 105.27 -22.36
N GLY A 522 2.46 104.81 -21.78
CA GLY A 522 1.16 104.67 -22.43
C GLY A 522 0.96 103.38 -23.24
N GLU A 523 1.99 102.53 -23.37
CA GLU A 523 1.87 101.21 -23.98
C GLU A 523 0.99 100.30 -23.11
N ASN A 524 0.09 99.54 -23.73
CA ASN A 524 -0.77 98.60 -23.00
C ASN A 524 -0.01 97.31 -22.68
N LEU A 525 -0.10 96.87 -21.42
CA LEU A 525 0.44 95.60 -20.96
C LEU A 525 -0.58 94.89 -20.07
N ASP A 526 -0.95 93.66 -20.41
CA ASP A 526 -1.59 92.75 -19.46
C ASP A 526 -0.50 92.12 -18.58
N LEU A 527 -0.61 92.31 -17.26
CA LEU A 527 0.34 91.74 -16.30
C LEU A 527 0.34 90.22 -16.33
N LYS A 528 -0.77 89.57 -16.73
CA LYS A 528 -0.83 88.11 -16.86
C LYS A 528 0.12 87.58 -17.95
N ASP A 529 0.46 88.39 -18.95
CA ASP A 529 1.42 88.03 -20.00
C ASP A 529 2.85 87.85 -19.47
N LEU A 530 3.14 88.33 -18.25
CA LEU A 530 4.43 88.13 -17.60
C LEU A 530 4.61 86.69 -17.10
N VAL A 531 3.55 85.89 -17.02
CA VAL A 531 3.61 84.48 -16.60
C VAL A 531 4.02 83.61 -17.79
N VAL A 532 5.21 83.03 -17.72
CA VAL A 532 5.78 82.18 -18.77
C VAL A 532 5.20 80.78 -18.67
N SER A 533 5.30 80.15 -17.50
CA SER A 533 4.80 78.81 -17.23
C SER A 533 4.45 78.64 -15.75
N ALA A 534 3.47 77.78 -15.45
CA ALA A 534 3.26 77.27 -14.10
C ALA A 534 2.91 75.79 -14.23
N THR A 535 3.76 74.90 -13.73
CA THR A 535 3.59 73.45 -13.89
C THR A 535 3.89 72.74 -12.60
N ASP A 536 3.11 71.70 -12.31
CA ASP A 536 3.29 70.82 -11.19
C ASP A 536 3.45 69.37 -11.65
N LYS A 537 4.21 68.56 -10.91
CA LYS A 537 4.52 67.18 -11.30
C LYS A 537 3.31 66.26 -11.13
N GLU A 538 2.50 66.49 -10.09
CA GLU A 538 1.32 65.71 -9.76
C GLU A 538 0.06 66.29 -10.42
N ASP A 539 -0.04 67.62 -10.54
CA ASP A 539 -1.23 68.32 -11.05
C ASP A 539 -1.14 68.84 -12.50
N GLY A 540 0.03 68.79 -13.15
CA GLY A 540 0.21 69.20 -14.54
C GLY A 540 0.26 70.72 -14.76
N ASP A 541 -0.34 71.23 -15.84
CA ASP A 541 -0.31 72.67 -16.17
C ASP A 541 -1.28 73.48 -15.27
N LEU A 542 -0.71 74.43 -14.54
CA LEU A 542 -1.41 75.31 -13.59
C LEU A 542 -1.40 76.78 -14.04
N LYS A 543 -0.99 77.10 -15.27
CA LYS A 543 -0.85 78.47 -15.75
C LYS A 543 -2.13 79.31 -15.62
N SER A 544 -3.29 78.69 -15.81
CA SER A 544 -4.60 79.35 -15.65
C SER A 544 -4.98 79.65 -14.18
N LYS A 545 -4.34 78.98 -13.22
CA LYS A 545 -4.55 79.15 -11.77
C LYS A 545 -3.55 80.11 -11.13
N VAL A 546 -2.67 80.75 -11.91
CA VAL A 546 -1.72 81.74 -11.38
C VAL A 546 -2.48 83.01 -10.96
N GLU A 547 -2.31 83.38 -9.70
CA GLU A 547 -2.91 84.55 -9.10
C GLU A 547 -1.92 85.72 -9.09
N LEU A 548 -2.40 86.89 -9.51
CA LEU A 548 -1.69 88.15 -9.30
C LEU A 548 -1.94 88.60 -7.86
N VAL A 549 -0.93 88.48 -7.01
CA VAL A 549 -1.01 88.79 -5.58
C VAL A 549 -0.79 90.28 -5.33
N ASP A 550 0.14 90.88 -6.06
CA ASP A 550 0.48 92.30 -5.93
C ASP A 550 0.93 92.84 -7.28
N ASN A 551 0.34 93.94 -7.73
CA ASN A 551 0.72 94.61 -8.98
C ASN A 551 1.83 95.67 -8.77
N GLY A 552 2.36 95.82 -7.56
CA GLY A 552 3.44 96.75 -7.26
C GLY A 552 3.10 98.21 -7.52
N GLY A 553 1.80 98.57 -7.60
CA GLY A 553 1.34 99.90 -7.98
C GLY A 553 1.60 100.25 -9.44
N PHE A 554 1.66 99.26 -10.34
CA PHE A 554 1.91 99.44 -11.77
C PHE A 554 1.02 100.51 -12.40
N ASP A 555 1.67 101.49 -13.03
CA ASP A 555 1.04 102.61 -13.74
C ASP A 555 1.77 102.81 -15.07
N LYS A 556 1.08 102.49 -16.16
CA LYS A 556 1.64 102.55 -17.53
C LYS A 556 1.94 103.97 -18.00
N ASP A 557 1.36 104.98 -17.37
CA ASP A 557 1.50 106.38 -17.74
C ASP A 557 2.57 107.09 -16.91
N LYS A 558 3.23 106.36 -15.99
CA LYS A 558 4.28 106.88 -15.13
C LYS A 558 5.57 106.08 -15.32
N ALA A 559 6.64 106.77 -15.70
CA ALA A 559 7.95 106.13 -15.81
C ALA A 559 8.43 105.63 -14.45
N GLY A 560 8.92 104.38 -14.40
CA GLY A 560 9.27 103.72 -13.14
C GLY A 560 9.52 102.22 -13.30
N LYS A 561 9.96 101.58 -12.22
CA LYS A 561 10.08 100.12 -12.11
C LYS A 561 9.06 99.60 -11.13
N TYR A 562 8.27 98.62 -11.53
CA TYR A 562 7.17 98.05 -10.78
C TYR A 562 7.41 96.57 -10.56
N THR A 563 7.33 96.11 -9.31
CA THR A 563 7.54 94.70 -8.96
C THR A 563 6.19 94.01 -8.83
N ILE A 564 5.92 93.09 -9.75
CA ILE A 564 4.67 92.33 -9.85
C ILE A 564 4.88 90.98 -9.18
N THR A 565 4.03 90.60 -8.23
CA THR A 565 4.12 89.33 -7.49
C THR A 565 3.01 88.38 -7.91
N PHE A 566 3.39 87.18 -8.32
CA PHE A 566 2.49 86.09 -8.70
C PHE A 566 2.62 84.92 -7.73
N LYS A 567 1.52 84.23 -7.47
CA LYS A 567 1.48 82.98 -6.69
C LYS A 567 0.67 81.93 -7.43
N VAL A 568 1.09 80.67 -7.33
CA VAL A 568 0.30 79.52 -7.76
C VAL A 568 0.28 78.48 -6.64
N THR A 569 -0.87 77.87 -6.43
CA THR A 569 -1.09 76.83 -5.41
C THR A 569 -1.62 75.57 -6.12
N ASP A 570 -1.07 74.42 -5.80
CA ASP A 570 -1.50 73.12 -6.32
C ASP A 570 -2.80 72.64 -5.63
N LYS A 571 -3.31 71.47 -6.02
CA LYS A 571 -4.57 70.91 -5.48
C LYS A 571 -4.44 70.48 -4.02
N ASP A 572 -3.25 70.08 -3.59
CA ASP A 572 -2.96 69.55 -2.25
C ASP A 572 -2.42 70.62 -1.27
N GLY A 573 -2.33 71.88 -1.72
CA GLY A 573 -2.10 73.08 -0.93
C GLY A 573 -0.67 73.61 -0.91
N ALA A 574 0.30 73.00 -1.60
CA ALA A 574 1.64 73.58 -1.70
C ALA A 574 1.66 74.71 -2.74
N SER A 575 2.54 75.70 -2.55
CA SER A 575 2.50 76.93 -3.35
C SER A 575 3.86 77.53 -3.60
N THR A 576 3.97 78.23 -4.74
CA THR A 576 5.18 78.95 -5.15
C THR A 576 4.84 80.39 -5.51
N THR A 577 5.70 81.31 -5.06
CA THR A 577 5.57 82.75 -5.31
C THR A 577 6.79 83.25 -6.09
N LYS A 578 6.56 84.02 -7.15
CA LYS A 578 7.60 84.62 -8.00
C LYS A 578 7.28 86.08 -8.29
N LYS A 579 8.35 86.85 -8.55
CA LYS A 579 8.26 88.28 -8.85
C LYS A 579 8.80 88.55 -10.24
N ALA A 580 8.09 89.39 -11.00
CA ALA A 580 8.52 89.96 -12.27
C ALA A 580 8.64 91.48 -12.14
N THR A 581 9.50 92.09 -12.94
CA THR A 581 9.71 93.53 -12.98
C THR A 581 9.18 94.10 -14.30
N VAL A 582 8.29 95.10 -14.21
CA VAL A 582 7.88 95.92 -15.35
C VAL A 582 8.55 97.27 -15.27
N THR A 583 9.26 97.66 -16.33
CA THR A 583 9.91 98.99 -16.45
C THR A 583 9.17 99.84 -17.47
N VAL A 584 8.68 101.02 -17.07
CA VAL A 584 8.05 102.01 -17.96
C VAL A 584 9.05 103.11 -18.27
N ILE A 585 9.33 103.34 -19.56
CA ILE A 585 10.29 104.36 -20.03
C ILE A 585 9.56 105.50 -20.79
N GLU A 586 10.10 106.72 -20.74
CA GLU A 586 9.56 107.87 -21.49
C GLU A 586 9.80 107.71 -23.01
N LYS A 587 8.90 108.27 -23.83
CA LYS A 587 8.97 108.18 -25.29
C LYS A 587 9.90 109.25 -25.87
N ASP A 588 10.90 108.84 -26.67
CA ASP A 588 11.84 109.77 -27.30
C ASP A 588 11.15 110.65 -28.38
N LYS A 589 11.43 111.97 -28.35
CA LYS A 589 10.93 112.95 -29.34
C LYS A 589 11.80 112.93 -30.63
N PRO A 590 11.23 113.04 -31.84
CA PRO A 590 12.01 113.19 -33.07
C PRO A 590 12.79 114.51 -33.10
N LYS A 591 14.07 114.48 -33.51
CA LYS A 591 14.95 115.67 -33.62
C LYS A 591 14.63 116.53 -34.88
N PRO A 592 14.72 117.88 -34.80
CA PRO A 592 14.48 118.78 -35.93
C PRO A 592 15.69 118.92 -36.88
N ASN A 593 15.42 119.08 -38.18
CA ASN A 593 16.41 119.22 -39.26
C ASN A 593 16.89 120.69 -39.39
N PRO A 594 18.21 120.97 -39.47
CA PRO A 594 18.76 122.31 -39.56
C PRO A 594 18.95 122.74 -41.02
N ASP A 595 18.04 123.58 -41.55
CA ASP A 595 18.30 124.33 -42.79
C ASP A 595 17.62 125.71 -42.72
N ASP A 596 18.17 126.57 -41.87
CA ASP A 596 18.19 128.00 -42.14
C ASP A 596 19.46 128.28 -42.96
N ASN A 597 19.32 128.73 -44.22
CA ASN A 597 20.07 129.88 -44.75
C ASN A 597 19.88 130.07 -46.27
N LYS A 598 19.11 131.10 -46.66
CA LYS A 598 19.74 132.21 -47.38
C LYS A 598 18.92 133.52 -47.35
N PRO A 599 19.55 134.68 -47.08
CA PRO A 599 18.92 135.99 -47.20
C PRO A 599 18.65 136.42 -48.65
N LYS A 600 17.58 137.20 -48.84
CA LYS A 600 17.21 137.91 -50.08
C LYS A 600 18.24 138.98 -50.48
N PRO A 601 18.36 139.26 -51.79
CA PRO A 601 18.57 140.62 -52.27
C PRO A 601 17.52 141.09 -53.32
N ASN A 602 17.19 142.37 -53.21
CA ASN A 602 16.32 143.24 -54.02
C ASN A 602 17.08 143.80 -55.27
N PRO A 603 16.51 144.62 -56.18
CA PRO A 603 15.40 145.58 -56.04
C PRO A 603 14.03 145.11 -56.53
#